data_AF-A0A1I2EGN4-F1
#
_entry.id   AF-A0A1I2EGN4-F1
#
_cell.length_a   1.000
_cell.length_b   1.000
_cell.length_c   1.000
_cell.angle_alpha   90.00
_cell.angle_beta   90.00
_cell.angle_gamma   90.00
#
_symmetry.space_group_name_H-M   'P 1'
#
loop_
_entity.id
_entity.type
_entity.pdbx_description
1 polymer ?
#
loop_
_entity_poly.entity_id
_entity_poly.type
_entity_poly.pdbx_seq_one_letter_code
_entity_poly.pdbx_strand_id
1 'polypeptide(L)'
;MRFDIDTVAAPEQVRQALTDFSARRLRIWNRTLDPRTYEVRAHGDTWAVARERTPRSPFWVVASYDWSIGPMPGLIARMWADALDRCAHEEP
;
A
#
# COMPACT_ATOMS: atom_id res chain seq x y z
N MET A 1 -8.52 1.09 -16.16
CA MET A 1 -7.21 1.76 -16.32
C MET A 1 -6.15 0.78 -15.84
N ARG A 2 -5.24 0.35 -16.70
CA ARG A 2 -4.18 -0.64 -16.40
C ARG A 2 -2.86 0.11 -16.27
N PHE A 3 -2.09 -0.21 -15.25
CA PHE A 3 -0.75 0.33 -15.03
C PHE A 3 0.21 -0.82 -14.81
N ASP A 4 1.41 -0.69 -15.34
CA ASP A 4 2.51 -1.63 -15.13
C ASP A 4 3.53 -0.96 -14.21
N ILE A 5 4.03 -1.73 -13.24
CA ILE A 5 5.03 -1.31 -12.26
C ILE A 5 6.26 -2.19 -12.47
N ASP A 6 7.40 -1.57 -12.76
CA ASP A 6 8.68 -2.26 -12.81
C ASP A 6 9.27 -2.29 -11.39
N THR A 7 9.52 -3.48 -10.86
CA THR A 7 10.05 -3.69 -9.51
C THR A 7 10.83 -5.01 -9.46
N VAL A 8 11.82 -5.08 -8.58
CA VAL A 8 12.56 -6.32 -8.30
C VAL A 8 11.82 -7.24 -7.32
N ALA A 9 10.72 -6.77 -6.71
CA ALA A 9 9.92 -7.57 -5.79
C ALA A 9 9.20 -8.71 -6.51
N ALA A 10 9.21 -9.90 -5.89
CA ALA A 10 8.45 -11.03 -6.42
C ALA A 10 6.94 -10.73 -6.40
N PRO A 11 6.14 -11.30 -7.32
CA PRO A 11 4.71 -11.03 -7.40
C PRO A 11 3.94 -11.26 -6.08
N GLU A 12 4.34 -12.26 -5.30
CA GLU A 12 3.76 -12.55 -3.98
C GLU A 12 4.09 -11.46 -2.96
N GLN A 13 5.32 -10.94 -2.96
CA GLN A 13 5.74 -9.82 -2.10
C GLN A 13 4.98 -8.55 -2.44
N VAL A 14 4.76 -8.30 -3.74
CA VAL A 14 3.90 -7.21 -4.20
C VAL A 14 2.49 -7.40 -3.64
N ARG A 15 1.87 -8.57 -3.87
CA ARG A 15 0.51 -8.84 -3.38
C ARG A 15 0.41 -8.62 -1.87
N GLN A 16 1.35 -9.17 -1.10
CA GLN A 16 1.38 -9.00 0.35
C GLN A 16 1.55 -7.54 0.77
N ALA A 17 2.47 -6.78 0.16
CA ALA A 17 2.65 -5.37 0.46
C ALA A 17 1.42 -4.50 0.13
N LEU A 18 0.66 -4.88 -0.91
CA LEU A 18 -0.58 -4.21 -1.31
C LEU A 18 -1.72 -4.50 -0.33
N THR A 19 -1.90 -5.76 0.07
CA THR A 19 -3.05 -6.23 0.88
C THR A 19 -2.78 -6.29 2.38
N ASP A 20 -1.54 -6.09 2.83
CA ASP A 20 -1.21 -6.02 4.25
C ASP A 20 -1.64 -4.65 4.80
N PHE A 21 -2.60 -4.66 5.72
CA PHE A 21 -3.07 -3.50 6.49
C PHE A 21 -2.63 -3.57 7.96
N SER A 22 -1.69 -4.46 8.29
CA SER A 22 -1.10 -4.52 9.64
C SER A 22 -0.09 -3.38 9.88
N ALA A 23 0.50 -3.33 11.08
CA ALA A 23 1.56 -2.38 11.40
C ALA A 23 2.80 -2.50 10.48
N ARG A 24 3.01 -3.65 9.82
CA ARG A 24 4.09 -3.84 8.84
C ARG A 24 3.92 -2.93 7.63
N ARG A 25 2.68 -2.60 7.23
CA ARG A 25 2.39 -1.62 6.18
C ARG A 25 3.09 -0.29 6.41
N LEU A 26 3.06 0.23 7.64
CA LEU A 26 3.69 1.51 7.96
C LEU A 26 5.22 1.48 7.87
N ARG A 27 5.84 0.29 7.95
CA ARG A 27 7.28 0.14 7.69
C ARG A 27 7.58 0.19 6.20
N ILE A 28 6.83 -0.54 5.39
CA ILE A 28 7.00 -0.61 3.93
C ILE A 28 6.69 0.76 3.29
N TRP A 29 5.59 1.37 3.71
CA TRP A 29 5.01 2.58 3.13
C TRP A 29 5.36 3.87 3.90
N ASN A 30 6.44 3.88 4.68
CA ASN A 30 6.79 5.02 5.57
C ASN A 30 7.00 6.36 4.85
N ARG A 31 7.30 6.35 3.55
CA ARG A 31 7.48 7.55 2.73
C ARG A 31 6.16 8.12 2.21
N THR A 32 5.14 7.27 2.12
CA THR A 32 3.87 7.57 1.46
C THR A 32 2.72 7.67 2.46
N LEU A 33 2.84 7.01 3.60
CA LEU A 33 1.91 7.01 4.72
C LEU A 33 2.55 7.63 5.95
N ASP A 34 1.91 8.66 6.49
CA ASP A 34 2.29 9.25 7.77
C ASP A 34 1.76 8.38 8.92
N PRO A 35 2.64 7.71 9.71
CA PRO A 35 2.22 6.80 10.79
C PRO A 35 1.46 7.51 11.90
N ARG A 36 1.55 8.85 12.03
CA ARG A 36 0.82 9.61 13.05
C ARG A 36 -0.65 9.81 12.71
N THR A 37 -1.00 9.64 11.44
CA THR A 37 -2.36 9.91 10.94
C THR A 37 -2.98 8.73 10.20
N TYR A 38 -2.20 7.71 9.93
CA TYR A 38 -2.66 6.48 9.34
C TYR A 38 -3.57 5.73 10.32
N GLU A 39 -4.76 5.37 9.86
CA GLU A 39 -5.77 4.72 10.66
C GLU A 39 -6.51 3.71 9.78
N VAL A 40 -6.44 2.43 10.12
CA VAL A 40 -7.33 1.42 9.51
C VAL A 40 -8.67 1.50 10.21
N ARG A 41 -9.71 1.89 9.46
CA ARG A 41 -11.06 2.09 9.99
C ARG A 41 -11.88 0.82 9.94
N ALA A 42 -11.69 0.02 8.89
CA ALA A 42 -12.33 -1.27 8.74
C ALA A 42 -11.44 -2.19 7.89
N HIS A 43 -11.52 -3.49 8.15
CA HIS A 43 -10.74 -4.50 7.44
C HIS A 43 -11.54 -5.81 7.39
N GLY A 44 -11.53 -6.47 6.25
CA GLY A 44 -12.04 -7.81 6.03
C GLY A 44 -11.03 -8.66 5.25
N ASP A 45 -11.40 -9.87 4.86
CA ASP A 45 -10.48 -10.80 4.20
C ASP A 45 -9.98 -10.30 2.83
N THR A 46 -10.82 -9.54 2.13
CA THR A 46 -10.58 -9.09 0.75
C THR A 46 -10.78 -7.60 0.53
N TRP A 47 -10.94 -6.83 1.61
CA TRP A 47 -11.19 -5.40 1.54
C TRP A 47 -10.70 -4.68 2.80
N ALA A 48 -10.41 -3.38 2.66
CA ALA A 48 -10.03 -2.53 3.79
C ALA A 48 -10.44 -1.08 3.54
N VAL A 49 -10.69 -0.34 4.61
CA VAL A 49 -10.90 1.10 4.60
C VAL A 49 -9.86 1.73 5.49
N ALA A 50 -8.97 2.55 4.91
CA ALA A 50 -7.92 3.23 5.63
C ALA A 50 -8.00 4.73 5.42
N ARG A 51 -7.82 5.49 6.50
CA ARG A 51 -7.53 6.92 6.42
C ARG A 51 -6.04 7.07 6.24
N GLU A 52 -5.67 7.69 5.13
CA GLU A 52 -4.28 7.85 4.71
C GLU A 52 -3.95 9.32 4.51
N ARG A 53 -2.69 9.64 4.74
CA ARG A 53 -2.14 10.97 4.50
C ARG A 53 -0.68 10.82 4.10
N THR A 54 -0.31 11.53 3.04
CA THR A 54 1.08 11.67 2.65
C THR A 54 1.80 12.59 3.63
N PRO A 55 2.99 12.21 4.12
CA PRO A 55 3.80 13.08 4.97
C PRO A 55 3.95 14.47 4.35
N ARG A 56 3.78 15.52 5.17
CA ARG A 56 3.82 16.95 4.78
C ARG A 56 2.64 17.45 3.92
N SER A 57 1.63 16.63 3.63
CA SER A 57 0.38 17.11 3.02
C SER A 57 -0.63 17.53 4.09
N PRO A 58 -1.33 18.67 3.95
CA PRO A 58 -2.41 19.05 4.86
C PRO A 58 -3.70 18.23 4.63
N PHE A 59 -3.82 17.56 3.49
CA PHE A 59 -5.01 16.80 3.11
C PHE A 59 -4.91 15.34 3.53
N TRP A 60 -6.03 14.76 3.92
CA TRP A 60 -6.17 13.34 4.19
C TRP A 60 -7.27 12.77 3.31
N VAL A 61 -7.20 11.47 3.03
CA VAL A 61 -8.20 10.72 2.27
C VAL A 61 -8.63 9.49 3.06
N VAL A 62 -9.88 9.06 2.87
CA VAL A 62 -10.32 7.74 3.30
C VAL A 62 -10.40 6.88 2.05
N ALA A 63 -9.44 5.99 1.90
CA ALA A 63 -9.34 5.07 0.77
C ALA A 63 -10.07 3.77 1.11
N SER A 64 -10.95 3.35 0.21
CA SER A 64 -11.57 2.02 0.23
C SER A 64 -10.85 1.14 -0.77
N TYR A 65 -10.34 0.03 -0.28
CA TYR A 65 -9.60 -0.98 -1.03
C TYR A 65 -10.47 -2.23 -1.13
N ASP A 66 -10.69 -2.70 -2.35
CA ASP A 66 -11.34 -3.97 -2.62
C ASP A 66 -10.46 -4.76 -3.58
N TRP A 67 -10.08 -5.96 -3.16
CA TRP A 67 -9.32 -6.92 -3.97
C TRP A 67 -10.08 -8.25 -4.08
N SER A 68 -11.40 -8.22 -3.91
CA SER A 68 -12.25 -9.42 -3.97
C SER A 68 -12.37 -9.99 -5.40
N ILE A 69 -12.14 -9.16 -6.42
CA ILE A 69 -12.34 -9.52 -7.85
C ILE A 69 -11.02 -9.50 -8.65
N GLY A 70 -9.86 -9.49 -7.98
CA GLY A 70 -8.53 -9.47 -8.61
C GLY A 70 -7.64 -8.32 -8.11
N PRO A 71 -6.37 -8.25 -8.54
CA PRO A 71 -5.43 -7.24 -8.06
C PRO A 71 -5.92 -5.83 -8.42
N MET A 72 -5.90 -4.95 -7.42
CA MET A 72 -6.58 -3.66 -7.36
C MET A 72 -6.45 -2.77 -8.61
N PRO A 73 -7.54 -2.15 -9.08
CA PRO A 73 -7.46 -1.11 -10.10
C PRO A 73 -7.09 0.24 -9.47
N GLY A 74 -5.85 0.65 -9.71
CA GLY A 74 -5.44 2.03 -9.97
C GLY A 74 -5.75 3.11 -8.93
N LEU A 75 -4.76 3.41 -8.09
CA LEU A 75 -4.17 4.76 -8.04
C LEU A 75 -2.75 4.63 -7.47
N ILE A 76 -1.81 5.38 -8.06
CA ILE A 76 -0.42 5.59 -7.61
C ILE A 76 0.61 4.51 -8.06
N ALA A 77 0.79 4.31 -9.37
CA ALA A 77 1.82 3.38 -9.88
C ALA A 77 3.28 3.84 -9.66
N ARG A 78 3.56 5.15 -9.56
CA ARG A 78 4.95 5.66 -9.49
C ARG A 78 5.56 5.74 -8.09
N MET A 79 4.74 5.83 -7.05
CA MET A 79 5.24 5.97 -5.67
C MET A 79 5.49 4.61 -4.99
N TRP A 80 5.15 3.52 -5.69
CA TRP A 80 5.08 2.17 -5.12
C TRP A 80 6.28 1.29 -5.47
N ALA A 81 6.92 1.49 -6.65
CA ALA A 81 8.12 0.74 -7.03
C ALA A 81 9.26 0.85 -6.00
N ASP A 82 9.58 2.07 -5.55
CA ASP A 82 10.65 2.32 -4.55
C ASP A 82 10.34 1.68 -3.17
N ALA A 83 9.07 1.51 -2.81
CA ALA A 83 8.68 0.82 -1.58
C ALA A 83 8.71 -0.71 -1.74
N LEU A 84 8.32 -1.21 -2.91
CA LEU A 84 8.36 -2.62 -3.26
C LEU A 84 9.79 -3.13 -3.35
N ASP A 85 10.68 -2.37 -4.00
CA ASP A 85 12.10 -2.73 -4.12
C ASP A 85 12.76 -2.82 -2.73
N ARG A 86 12.44 -1.93 -1.79
CA ARG A 86 12.93 -2.06 -0.40
C ARG A 86 12.40 -3.31 0.29
N CYS A 87 11.10 -3.60 0.16
CA CYS A 87 10.52 -4.81 0.74
C CYS A 87 11.22 -6.08 0.20
N ALA A 88 11.63 -6.08 -1.07
CA ALA A 88 12.37 -7.18 -1.68
C ALA A 88 13.77 -7.39 -1.08
N HIS A 89 14.41 -6.32 -0.56
CA HIS A 89 15.74 -6.39 0.06
C HIS A 89 15.70 -6.64 1.57
N GLU A 90 14.55 -6.51 2.22
CA GLU A 90 14.39 -6.65 3.68
C GLU A 90 14.02 -8.07 4.15
N GLU A 91 13.82 -9.03 3.25
CA GLU A 91 13.59 -10.44 3.62
C GLU A 91 14.81 -11.31 3.25
N PRO A 92 15.41 -12.05 4.21
CA PRO A 92 16.53 -12.97 3.96
C PRO A 92 16.11 -14.27 3.27
#